data_AF-A0A3D1XTZ2-F1
#
_entry.id   AF-A0A3D1XTZ2-F1
#
_cell.length_a   1.000
_cell.length_b   1.000
_cell.length_c   1.000
_cell.angle_alpha   90.00
_cell.angle_beta   90.00
_cell.angle_gamma   90.00
#
_symmetry.space_group_name_H-M   'P 1'
#
loop_
_entity.id
_entity.type
_entity.pdbx_description
1 polymer ?
#
loop_
_entity_poly.entity_id
_entity_poly.type
_entity_poly.pdbx_seq_one_letter_code
_entity_poly.pdbx_strand_id
1 'polypeptide(L)'
;TSEPETFLKNLGITSLSQSDKRVKYAKKASQILIDHKIEAYDLLGFCGNDILKLRNLLISNKGSGFGNKKTDIFLRDMIVLGVWKNPKNFDKLDVASDINTMKVALRSGIIKTDIALISSFLDVFCYQYGLIDEINALAWRKVWEIWSRKYPTESIESPCLIDYFVYRVIGKDFCKETLCIFKCETKKHEFKWHSA
;
A
#
# COMPACT_ATOMS: atom_id res chain seq x y z
N THR A 1 -16.20 -24.31 -16.00
CA THR A 1 -14.86 -23.78 -16.30
C THR A 1 -15.01 -22.53 -17.14
N SER A 2 -15.10 -21.36 -16.50
CA SER A 2 -15.16 -20.07 -17.22
C SER A 2 -13.76 -19.69 -17.69
N GLU A 3 -13.59 -19.39 -18.97
CA GLU A 3 -12.30 -18.93 -19.48
C GLU A 3 -11.88 -17.61 -18.78
N PRO A 4 -10.63 -17.50 -18.30
CA PRO A 4 -10.15 -16.32 -17.57
C PRO A 4 -10.37 -14.99 -18.31
N GLU A 5 -10.36 -15.03 -19.65
CA GLU A 5 -10.61 -13.89 -20.51
C GLU A 5 -12.07 -13.43 -20.44
N THR A 6 -13.03 -14.36 -20.46
CA THR A 6 -14.45 -14.05 -20.29
C THR A 6 -14.72 -13.44 -18.91
N PHE A 7 -14.09 -13.97 -17.86
CA PHE A 7 -14.20 -13.42 -16.50
C PHE A 7 -13.66 -11.98 -16.43
N LEU A 8 -12.44 -11.73 -16.93
CA LEU A 8 -11.84 -10.39 -16.92
C LEU A 8 -12.60 -9.39 -17.80
N LYS A 9 -13.18 -9.86 -18.90
CA LYS A 9 -14.06 -9.07 -19.77
C LYS A 9 -15.34 -8.66 -19.05
N ASN A 10 -15.97 -9.58 -18.33
CA ASN A 10 -17.18 -9.32 -17.55
C ASN A 10 -16.94 -8.34 -16.39
N LEU A 11 -15.72 -8.30 -15.84
CA LEU A 11 -15.32 -7.30 -14.86
C LEU A 11 -15.06 -5.90 -15.45
N GLY A 12 -15.13 -5.73 -16.78
CA GLY A 12 -14.85 -4.46 -17.46
C GLY A 12 -13.36 -4.07 -17.48
N ILE A 13 -12.47 -5.00 -17.18
CA ILE A 13 -11.03 -4.73 -16.97
C ILE A 13 -10.24 -4.82 -18.29
N THR A 14 -10.81 -5.47 -19.32
CA THR A 14 -10.18 -5.72 -20.63
C THR A 14 -10.01 -4.50 -21.53
N SER A 15 -10.73 -3.40 -21.27
CA SER A 15 -10.57 -2.12 -22.00
C SER A 15 -9.29 -1.35 -21.64
N LEU A 16 -8.58 -1.78 -20.60
CA LEU A 16 -7.33 -1.18 -20.14
C LEU A 16 -6.14 -1.83 -20.88
N SER A 17 -5.15 -1.03 -21.30
CA SER A 17 -3.99 -1.40 -22.14
C SER A 17 -3.08 -2.54 -21.64
N GLN A 18 -3.39 -3.14 -20.48
CA GLN A 18 -2.63 -4.19 -19.81
C GLN A 18 -3.40 -5.54 -19.75
N SER A 19 -4.39 -5.75 -20.63
CA SER A 19 -5.26 -6.94 -20.62
C SER A 19 -4.48 -8.26 -20.64
N ASP A 20 -3.50 -8.41 -21.53
CA ASP A 20 -2.73 -9.65 -21.72
C ASP A 20 -1.95 -10.10 -20.47
N LYS A 21 -1.25 -9.17 -19.80
CA LYS A 21 -0.46 -9.50 -18.61
C LYS A 21 -1.34 -9.92 -17.44
N ARG A 22 -2.51 -9.30 -17.29
CA ARG A 22 -3.46 -9.59 -16.20
C ARG A 22 -4.10 -10.97 -16.35
N VAL A 23 -4.42 -11.39 -17.58
CA VAL A 23 -4.85 -12.77 -17.85
C VAL A 23 -3.78 -13.76 -17.41
N LYS A 24 -2.51 -13.50 -17.76
CA LYS A 24 -1.38 -14.37 -17.38
C LYS A 24 -1.19 -14.43 -15.87
N TYR A 25 -1.29 -13.29 -15.18
CA TYR A 25 -1.24 -13.20 -13.72
C TYR A 25 -2.37 -13.97 -13.05
N ALA A 26 -3.61 -13.80 -13.52
CA ALA A 26 -4.77 -14.52 -13.00
C ALA A 26 -4.61 -16.04 -13.16
N LYS A 27 -4.24 -16.51 -14.36
CA LYS A 27 -3.96 -17.93 -14.64
C LYS A 27 -2.88 -18.49 -13.71
N LYS A 28 -1.79 -17.74 -13.48
CA LYS A 28 -0.69 -18.18 -12.62
C LYS A 28 -1.04 -18.13 -11.13
N ALA A 29 -1.83 -17.15 -10.69
CA ALA A 29 -2.32 -17.05 -9.32
C ALA A 29 -3.30 -18.20 -9.00
N SER A 30 -4.23 -18.52 -9.91
CA SER A 30 -5.17 -19.62 -9.73
C SER A 30 -4.49 -20.99 -9.63
N GLN A 31 -3.29 -21.13 -10.18
CA GLN A 31 -2.54 -22.38 -10.09
C GLN A 31 -2.23 -22.77 -8.63
N ILE A 32 -2.02 -21.80 -7.72
CA ILE A 32 -1.86 -22.09 -6.28
C ILE A 32 -3.08 -22.84 -5.76
N LEU A 33 -4.27 -22.39 -6.13
CA LEU A 33 -5.54 -22.96 -5.67
C LEU A 33 -5.73 -24.38 -6.23
N ILE A 34 -5.45 -24.55 -7.53
CA ILE A 34 -5.57 -25.83 -8.23
C ILE A 34 -4.59 -26.86 -7.66
N ASP A 35 -3.32 -26.50 -7.50
CA ASP A 35 -2.25 -27.40 -7.05
C ASP A 35 -2.51 -27.92 -5.63
N HIS A 36 -3.02 -27.04 -4.75
CA HIS A 36 -3.31 -27.37 -3.36
C HIS A 36 -4.74 -27.85 -3.14
N LYS A 37 -5.59 -27.86 -4.18
CA LYS A 37 -7.01 -28.25 -4.12
C LYS A 37 -7.79 -27.48 -3.06
N ILE A 38 -7.57 -26.17 -3.00
CA ILE A 38 -8.21 -25.25 -2.06
C ILE A 38 -9.01 -24.18 -2.80
N GLU A 39 -10.00 -23.58 -2.14
CA GLU A 39 -10.67 -22.41 -2.66
C GLU A 39 -9.98 -21.11 -2.20
N ALA A 40 -10.32 -19.98 -2.81
CA ALA A 40 -9.63 -18.72 -2.53
C ALA A 40 -9.78 -18.26 -1.07
N TYR A 41 -10.92 -18.54 -0.42
CA TYR A 41 -11.15 -18.19 0.98
C TYR A 41 -10.33 -19.06 1.94
N ASP A 42 -9.94 -20.27 1.53
CA ASP A 42 -9.16 -21.20 2.35
C ASP A 42 -7.68 -20.82 2.45
N LEU A 43 -7.19 -19.90 1.59
CA LEU A 43 -5.76 -19.55 1.51
C LEU A 43 -5.11 -19.25 2.87
N LEU A 44 -5.78 -18.45 3.70
CA LEU A 44 -5.26 -18.12 5.03
C LEU A 44 -5.25 -19.36 5.95
N GLY A 45 -6.32 -20.15 5.93
CA GLY A 45 -6.43 -21.38 6.71
C GLY A 45 -5.38 -22.42 6.32
N PHE A 46 -5.16 -22.59 5.01
CA PHE A 46 -4.10 -23.42 4.45
C PHE A 46 -2.71 -23.02 4.94
N CYS A 47 -2.47 -21.71 5.14
CA CYS A 47 -1.25 -21.18 5.73
C CYS A 47 -1.24 -21.20 7.27
N GLY A 48 -2.15 -21.93 7.93
CA GLY A 48 -2.20 -22.05 9.38
C GLY A 48 -2.64 -20.77 10.10
N ASN A 49 -3.46 -19.95 9.43
CA ASN A 49 -3.87 -18.61 9.85
C ASN A 49 -2.70 -17.65 10.08
N ASP A 50 -1.60 -17.82 9.36
CA ASP A 50 -0.38 -17.01 9.48
C ASP A 50 -0.18 -16.14 8.24
N ILE A 51 -0.25 -14.82 8.44
CA ILE A 51 -0.14 -13.82 7.37
C ILE A 51 1.23 -13.83 6.72
N LEU A 52 2.31 -14.08 7.47
CA LEU A 52 3.65 -14.12 6.89
C LEU A 52 3.84 -15.32 5.97
N LYS A 53 3.27 -16.47 6.34
CA LYS A 53 3.32 -17.67 5.49
C LYS A 53 2.55 -17.45 4.19
N LEU A 54 1.35 -16.88 4.27
CA LEU A 54 0.56 -16.57 3.08
C LEU A 54 1.23 -15.51 2.21
N ARG A 55 1.79 -14.46 2.82
CA ARG A 55 2.57 -13.42 2.14
C ARG A 55 3.72 -14.03 1.33
N ASN A 56 4.51 -14.90 1.97
CA ASN A 56 5.63 -15.57 1.32
C ASN A 56 5.16 -16.48 0.18
N LEU A 57 4.09 -17.27 0.39
CA LEU A 57 3.50 -18.12 -0.65
C LEU A 57 3.12 -17.32 -1.90
N LEU A 58 2.45 -16.17 -1.72
CA LEU A 58 2.01 -15.32 -2.83
C LEU A 58 3.19 -14.67 -3.56
N ILE A 59 4.17 -14.13 -2.83
CA ILE A 59 5.35 -13.47 -3.42
C ILE A 59 6.25 -14.48 -4.14
N SER A 60 6.40 -15.69 -3.59
CA SER A 60 7.21 -16.75 -4.20
C SER A 60 6.59 -17.31 -5.48
N ASN A 61 5.28 -17.14 -5.71
CA ASN A 61 4.63 -17.53 -6.96
C ASN A 61 4.96 -16.56 -8.11
N LYS A 62 6.16 -16.73 -8.68
CA LYS A 62 6.66 -15.92 -9.78
C LYS A 62 5.68 -15.89 -10.96
N GLY A 63 5.41 -14.69 -11.46
CA GLY A 63 4.51 -14.48 -12.59
C GLY A 63 3.03 -14.42 -12.23
N SER A 64 2.65 -14.46 -10.94
CA SER A 64 1.28 -14.21 -10.46
C SER A 64 0.92 -12.73 -10.35
N GLY A 65 1.91 -11.84 -10.48
CA GLY A 65 1.72 -10.40 -10.31
C GLY A 65 1.70 -9.93 -8.85
N PHE A 66 1.82 -10.84 -7.88
CA PHE A 66 2.05 -10.53 -6.46
C PHE A 66 3.51 -10.17 -6.22
N GLY A 67 3.73 -8.95 -5.74
CA GLY A 67 4.98 -8.49 -5.14
C GLY A 67 4.66 -7.77 -3.83
N ASN A 68 5.66 -7.49 -3.00
CA ASN A 68 5.53 -6.98 -1.62
C ASN A 68 4.29 -6.08 -1.42
N LYS A 69 4.27 -4.93 -2.10
CA LYS A 69 3.18 -3.94 -1.99
C LYS A 69 1.79 -4.49 -2.31
N LYS A 70 1.62 -5.18 -3.43
CA LYS A 70 0.31 -5.70 -3.86
C LYS A 70 -0.17 -6.81 -2.93
N THR A 71 0.77 -7.61 -2.45
CA THR A 71 0.48 -8.67 -1.48
C THR A 71 0.00 -8.05 -0.17
N ASP A 72 0.72 -7.06 0.37
CA ASP A 72 0.36 -6.43 1.65
C ASP A 72 -1.00 -5.74 1.58
N ILE A 73 -1.29 -5.04 0.47
CA ILE A 73 -2.62 -4.46 0.18
C ILE A 73 -3.72 -5.53 0.15
N PHE A 74 -3.50 -6.62 -0.59
CA PHE A 74 -4.47 -7.70 -0.71
C PHE A 74 -4.77 -8.35 0.64
N LEU A 75 -3.72 -8.66 1.41
CA LEU A 75 -3.84 -9.30 2.73
C LEU A 75 -4.60 -8.40 3.71
N ARG A 76 -4.24 -7.10 3.76
CA ARG A 76 -4.96 -6.08 4.53
C ARG A 76 -6.45 -6.05 4.15
N ASP A 77 -6.76 -5.97 2.87
CA ASP A 77 -8.14 -5.84 2.40
C ASP A 77 -8.99 -7.05 2.78
N MET A 78 -8.47 -8.28 2.67
CA MET A 78 -9.21 -9.48 3.07
C MET A 78 -9.54 -9.51 4.56
N ILE A 79 -8.68 -8.94 5.41
CA ILE A 79 -8.90 -8.85 6.85
C ILE A 79 -9.89 -7.74 7.18
N VAL A 80 -9.68 -6.54 6.64
CA VAL A 80 -10.55 -5.37 6.87
C VAL A 80 -11.97 -5.63 6.37
N LEU A 81 -12.12 -6.34 5.24
CA LEU A 81 -13.43 -6.73 4.70
C LEU A 81 -14.07 -7.91 5.46
N GLY A 82 -13.40 -8.47 6.46
CA GLY A 82 -13.92 -9.55 7.31
C GLY A 82 -13.99 -10.92 6.63
N VAL A 83 -13.36 -11.08 5.46
CA VAL A 83 -13.21 -12.38 4.77
C VAL A 83 -12.37 -13.32 5.63
N TRP A 84 -11.29 -12.79 6.20
CA TRP A 84 -10.40 -13.49 7.11
C TRP A 84 -10.44 -12.87 8.50
N LYS A 85 -10.63 -13.72 9.52
CA LYS A 85 -10.83 -13.27 10.90
C LYS A 85 -9.68 -13.72 11.79
N ASN A 86 -9.22 -12.82 12.66
CA ASN A 86 -8.20 -13.07 13.68
C ASN A 86 -6.92 -13.77 13.17
N PRO A 87 -6.29 -13.26 12.08
CA PRO A 87 -5.02 -13.83 11.62
C PRO A 87 -3.88 -13.61 12.61
N LYS A 88 -2.92 -14.53 12.62
CA LYS A 88 -1.63 -14.35 13.29
C LYS A 88 -0.76 -13.40 12.46
N ASN A 89 0.08 -12.63 13.17
CA ASN A 89 1.10 -11.76 12.58
C ASN A 89 0.54 -10.64 11.68
N PHE A 90 -0.67 -10.13 11.96
CA PHE A 90 -1.24 -9.03 11.18
C PHE A 90 -0.43 -7.73 11.30
N ASP A 91 0.15 -7.48 12.48
CA ASP A 91 1.07 -6.38 12.77
C ASP A 91 2.34 -6.36 11.90
N LYS A 92 2.61 -7.46 11.19
CA LYS A 92 3.77 -7.60 10.30
C LYS A 92 3.54 -7.04 8.91
N LEU A 93 2.32 -6.58 8.57
CA LEU A 93 2.07 -5.88 7.32
C LEU A 93 2.39 -4.39 7.46
N ASP A 94 3.24 -3.88 6.57
CA ASP A 94 3.65 -2.47 6.54
C ASP A 94 2.64 -1.57 5.81
N VAL A 95 2.76 -0.27 6.04
CA VAL A 95 2.11 0.75 5.21
C VAL A 95 2.61 0.61 3.77
N ALA A 96 1.68 0.44 2.83
CA ALA A 96 2.01 0.35 1.43
C ALA A 96 2.64 1.67 0.95
N SER A 97 3.93 1.63 0.60
CA SER A 97 4.65 2.81 0.12
C SER A 97 4.20 3.22 -1.29
N ASP A 98 3.98 4.52 -1.47
CA ASP A 98 3.69 5.17 -2.74
C ASP A 98 4.07 6.66 -2.70
N ILE A 99 3.97 7.32 -3.86
CA ILE A 99 4.35 8.73 -4.00
C ILE A 99 3.66 9.65 -2.99
N ASN A 100 2.40 9.39 -2.61
CA ASN A 100 1.68 10.23 -1.66
C ASN A 100 2.13 9.97 -0.23
N THR A 101 2.30 8.70 0.16
CA THR A 101 2.80 8.34 1.49
C THR A 101 4.24 8.84 1.70
N MET A 102 5.10 8.71 0.68
CA MET A 102 6.48 9.26 0.67
C MET A 102 6.46 10.79 0.78
N LYS A 103 5.61 11.46 -0.02
CA LYS A 103 5.47 12.93 0.01
C LYS A 103 5.05 13.42 1.39
N VAL A 104 4.09 12.75 2.04
CA VAL A 104 3.66 13.08 3.40
C VAL A 104 4.80 12.85 4.39
N ALA A 105 5.51 11.73 4.30
CA ALA A 105 6.61 11.41 5.22
C ALA A 105 7.77 12.42 5.12
N LEU A 106 8.13 12.84 3.90
CA LEU A 106 9.16 13.87 3.67
C LEU A 106 8.70 15.25 4.15
N ARG A 107 7.47 15.68 3.83
CA ARG A 107 6.95 17.02 4.21
C ARG A 107 6.72 17.18 5.71
N SER A 108 6.36 16.09 6.40
CA SER A 108 6.19 16.09 7.86
C SER A 108 7.51 15.92 8.61
N GLY A 109 8.61 15.62 7.91
CA GLY A 109 9.91 15.35 8.53
C GLY A 109 9.99 14.00 9.24
N ILE A 110 9.03 13.09 9.01
CA ILE A 110 9.11 11.67 9.42
C ILE A 110 10.32 11.02 8.74
N ILE A 111 10.53 11.32 7.46
CA ILE A 111 11.75 11.01 6.73
C ILE A 111 12.50 12.32 6.49
N LYS A 112 13.81 12.29 6.69
CA LYS A 112 14.71 13.39 6.36
C LYS A 112 15.86 12.84 5.53
N THR A 113 16.33 13.64 4.60
CA THR A 113 17.53 13.37 3.82
C THR A 113 18.56 14.45 4.11
N ASP A 114 19.82 14.06 4.24
CA ASP A 114 20.91 15.01 4.48
C ASP A 114 21.19 15.88 3.23
N ILE A 115 20.83 15.37 2.06
CA ILE A 115 20.93 16.07 0.77
C ILE A 115 19.51 16.37 0.28
N ALA A 116 19.29 17.57 -0.24
CA ALA A 116 18.01 17.94 -0.85
C ALA A 116 17.70 17.03 -2.05
N LEU A 117 16.57 16.33 -1.99
CA LEU A 117 16.10 15.48 -3.09
C LEU A 117 15.58 16.38 -4.23
N ILE A 118 16.38 16.52 -5.29
CA ILE A 118 15.94 17.17 -6.53
C ILE A 118 15.16 16.12 -7.34
N SER A 119 13.92 16.41 -7.73
CA SER A 119 13.00 15.41 -8.30
C SER A 119 13.58 14.64 -9.50
N SER A 120 14.43 15.28 -10.29
CA SER A 120 15.12 14.65 -11.41
C SER A 120 16.10 13.54 -10.99
N PHE A 121 16.69 13.59 -9.79
CA PHE A 121 17.66 12.58 -9.35
C PHE A 121 17.00 11.26 -8.95
N LEU A 122 15.84 11.31 -8.29
CA LEU A 122 15.09 10.11 -7.91
C LEU A 122 14.64 9.31 -9.13
N ASP A 123 14.21 10.02 -10.19
CA ASP A 123 13.76 9.42 -11.45
C ASP A 123 14.94 8.90 -12.30
N VAL A 124 16.10 9.58 -12.27
CA VAL A 124 17.26 9.21 -13.11
C VAL A 124 17.96 7.94 -12.61
N PHE A 125 17.96 7.66 -11.30
CA PHE A 125 18.80 6.60 -10.75
C PHE A 125 18.09 5.37 -10.21
N CYS A 126 16.75 5.30 -10.10
CA CYS A 126 15.92 4.15 -9.65
C CYS A 126 16.27 3.54 -8.26
N TYR A 127 17.54 3.34 -7.93
CA TYR A 127 18.09 2.90 -6.65
C TYR A 127 17.71 3.84 -5.52
N GLN A 128 17.80 5.17 -5.74
CA GLN A 128 17.38 6.14 -4.73
C GLN A 128 15.87 6.06 -4.48
N TYR A 129 15.07 5.90 -5.54
CA TYR A 129 13.64 5.68 -5.40
C TYR A 129 13.34 4.41 -4.60
N GLY A 130 13.99 3.28 -4.93
CA GLY A 130 13.83 2.02 -4.21
C GLY A 130 14.21 2.12 -2.72
N LEU A 131 15.29 2.84 -2.42
CA LEU A 131 15.71 3.08 -1.04
C LEU A 131 14.69 3.93 -0.28
N ILE A 132 14.19 5.02 -0.87
CA ILE A 132 13.16 5.85 -0.22
C ILE A 132 11.86 5.07 -0.06
N ASP A 133 11.50 4.21 -1.02
CA ASP A 133 10.32 3.33 -0.92
C ASP A 133 10.41 2.39 0.28
N GLU A 134 11.57 1.75 0.48
CA GLU A 134 11.83 0.88 1.63
C GLU A 134 11.85 1.67 2.95
N ILE A 135 12.59 2.78 3.00
CA ILE A 135 12.67 3.64 4.19
C ILE A 135 11.28 4.19 4.56
N ASN A 136 10.44 4.51 3.57
CA ASN A 136 9.09 5.02 3.83
C ASN A 136 8.20 3.98 4.52
N ALA A 137 8.23 2.72 4.08
CA ALA A 137 7.51 1.66 4.78
C ALA A 137 7.99 1.52 6.23
N LEU A 138 9.31 1.48 6.45
CA LEU A 138 9.92 1.38 7.79
C LEU A 138 9.60 2.59 8.68
N ALA A 139 9.58 3.80 8.11
CA ALA A 139 9.31 5.01 8.85
C ALA A 139 7.86 5.04 9.36
N TRP A 140 6.90 4.63 8.53
CA TRP A 140 5.51 4.52 8.96
C TRP A 140 5.28 3.39 9.97
N ARG A 141 6.00 2.27 9.85
CA ARG A 141 6.05 1.27 10.93
C ARG A 141 6.56 1.88 12.23
N LYS A 142 7.62 2.69 12.18
CA LYS A 142 8.16 3.36 13.36
C LYS A 142 7.14 4.30 14.00
N VAL A 143 6.39 5.05 13.19
CA VAL A 143 5.28 5.90 13.66
C VAL A 143 4.26 5.06 14.40
N TRP A 144 3.83 3.93 13.82
CA TRP A 144 2.89 3.01 14.47
C TRP A 144 3.45 2.42 15.77
N GLU A 145 4.68 1.94 15.80
CA GLU A 145 5.31 1.40 17.02
C GLU A 145 5.34 2.43 18.16
N ILE A 146 5.66 3.69 17.84
CA ILE A 146 5.67 4.78 18.82
C ILE A 146 4.25 5.07 19.29
N TRP A 147 3.28 5.12 18.38
CA TRP A 147 1.87 5.30 18.71
C TRP A 147 1.35 4.19 19.63
N SER A 148 1.53 2.93 19.25
CA SER A 148 1.10 1.76 20.04
C SER A 148 1.75 1.69 21.41
N ARG A 149 3.03 2.08 21.52
CA ARG A 149 3.72 2.15 22.81
C ARG A 149 3.18 3.28 23.71
N LYS A 150 2.86 4.44 23.13
CA LYS A 150 2.45 5.63 23.90
C LYS A 150 0.97 5.60 24.26
N TYR A 151 0.13 5.03 23.39
CA TYR A 151 -1.32 5.00 23.53
C TYR A 151 -1.87 3.60 23.19
N PRO A 152 -1.57 2.56 23.98
CA PRO A 152 -1.87 1.16 23.65
C PRO A 152 -3.37 0.85 23.50
N THR A 153 -4.25 1.65 24.12
CA THR A 153 -5.71 1.49 24.04
C THR A 153 -6.34 2.26 22.89
N GLU A 154 -5.59 3.13 22.22
CA GLU A 154 -6.08 4.01 21.15
C GLU A 154 -5.39 3.73 19.81
N SER A 155 -4.35 2.90 19.80
CA SER A 155 -3.64 2.49 18.60
C SER A 155 -4.40 1.42 17.83
N ILE A 156 -4.26 1.47 16.51
CA ILE A 156 -4.76 0.43 15.60
C ILE A 156 -3.89 -0.83 15.65
N GLU A 157 -4.48 -1.97 15.28
CA GLU A 157 -3.86 -3.29 15.42
C GLU A 157 -2.65 -3.57 14.51
N SER A 158 -2.51 -2.83 13.40
CA SER A 158 -1.44 -3.05 12.43
C SER A 158 -1.06 -1.75 11.72
N PRO A 159 0.25 -1.55 11.41
CA PRO A 159 0.68 -0.35 10.70
C PRO A 159 0.02 -0.21 9.32
N CYS A 160 -0.26 -1.30 8.61
CA CYS A 160 -0.87 -1.22 7.28
C CYS A 160 -2.22 -0.49 7.28
N LEU A 161 -2.93 -0.41 8.41
CA LEU A 161 -4.20 0.31 8.50
C LEU A 161 -4.06 1.85 8.48
N ILE A 162 -2.83 2.36 8.61
CA ILE A 162 -2.54 3.80 8.49
C ILE A 162 -2.61 4.25 7.01
N ASP A 163 -2.41 3.32 6.07
CA ASP A 163 -2.13 3.67 4.68
C ASP A 163 -3.25 4.46 4.01
N TYR A 164 -4.52 4.12 4.22
CA TYR A 164 -5.64 4.82 3.62
C TYR A 164 -5.71 6.27 4.11
N PHE A 165 -5.50 6.48 5.41
CA PHE A 165 -5.50 7.81 6.00
C PHE A 165 -4.35 8.65 5.43
N VAL A 166 -3.14 8.09 5.37
CA VAL A 166 -1.97 8.81 4.85
C VAL A 166 -2.08 9.05 3.35
N TYR A 167 -2.43 8.03 2.56
CA TYR A 167 -2.54 8.12 1.11
C TYR A 167 -3.68 9.06 0.70
N ARG A 168 -4.90 8.78 1.16
CA ARG A 168 -6.11 9.45 0.68
C ARG A 168 -6.34 10.76 1.41
N VAL A 169 -6.47 10.71 2.73
CA VAL A 169 -6.83 11.90 3.50
C VAL A 169 -5.68 12.89 3.45
N ILE A 170 -4.52 12.53 4.03
CA ILE A 170 -3.41 13.49 4.09
C ILE A 170 -2.84 13.73 2.69
N GLY A 171 -2.42 12.68 1.98
CA GLY A 171 -1.63 12.79 0.76
C GLY A 171 -2.42 13.34 -0.43
N LYS A 172 -3.59 12.78 -0.70
CA LYS A 172 -4.40 13.15 -1.86
C LYS A 172 -5.27 14.37 -1.55
N ASP A 173 -5.93 14.41 -0.40
CA ASP A 173 -6.95 15.43 -0.14
C ASP A 173 -6.36 16.70 0.48
N PHE A 174 -5.41 16.60 1.42
CA PHE A 174 -4.85 17.76 2.13
C PHE A 174 -3.47 18.23 1.65
N CYS A 175 -2.62 17.33 1.15
CA CYS A 175 -1.23 17.62 0.76
C CYS A 175 -1.16 18.14 -0.69
N LYS A 176 -2.06 19.05 -1.04
CA LYS A 176 -2.11 19.77 -2.33
C LYS A 176 -1.47 21.14 -2.19
N GLU A 177 -0.86 21.61 -3.27
CA GLU A 177 -0.30 22.97 -3.33
C GLU A 177 -1.39 24.03 -3.18
N THR A 178 -2.61 23.72 -3.65
CA THR A 178 -3.76 24.64 -3.66
C THR A 178 -4.44 24.80 -2.31
N LEU A 179 -4.28 23.86 -1.38
CA LEU A 179 -4.85 23.96 -0.03
C LEU A 179 -4.08 24.90 0.88
N CYS A 180 -2.85 25.23 0.50
CA CYS A 180 -2.02 26.17 1.21
C CYS A 180 -2.43 27.61 0.92
N ILE A 181 -3.67 27.96 0.58
CA ILE A 181 -3.99 29.33 0.16
C ILE A 181 -5.01 29.95 1.10
N PHE A 182 -4.53 30.79 2.03
CA PHE A 182 -5.40 31.76 2.69
C PHE A 182 -5.49 33.00 1.80
N LYS A 183 -6.71 33.33 1.34
CA LYS A 183 -7.02 34.58 0.65
C LYS A 183 -7.80 35.47 1.61
N CYS A 184 -7.23 36.61 1.98
CA CYS A 184 -7.95 37.58 2.80
C CYS A 184 -9.18 38.13 2.06
N GLU A 185 -10.15 38.68 2.81
CA GLU A 185 -11.45 39.15 2.28
C GLU A 185 -11.31 40.19 1.15
N THR A 186 -10.25 40.99 1.17
CA THR A 186 -9.97 42.00 0.15
C THR A 186 -9.41 41.42 -1.17
N LYS A 187 -9.12 40.11 -1.21
CA LYS A 187 -8.48 39.38 -2.33
C LYS A 187 -7.12 39.93 -2.78
N LYS A 188 -6.51 40.83 -2.00
CA LYS A 188 -5.21 41.43 -2.31
C LYS A 188 -4.01 40.64 -1.79
N HIS A 189 -4.23 39.76 -0.82
CA HIS A 189 -3.17 38.96 -0.22
C HIS A 189 -3.52 37.48 -0.30
N GLU A 190 -2.58 36.71 -0.83
CA GLU A 190 -2.60 35.25 -0.94
C GLU A 190 -1.40 34.71 -0.16
N PHE A 191 -1.67 33.99 0.92
CA PHE A 191 -0.63 33.44 1.79
C PHE A 191 -0.53 31.95 1.62
N LYS A 192 0.70 31.45 1.47
CA LYS A 192 0.99 30.02 1.56
C LYS A 192 0.83 29.56 3.01
N TRP A 193 -0.24 28.82 3.34
CA TRP A 193 -0.47 28.26 4.67
C TRP A 193 0.52 27.11 4.93
N HIS A 194 1.76 27.46 5.25
CA HIS A 194 2.74 26.65 5.97
C HIS A 194 3.78 27.62 6.53
N SER A 195 3.48 28.25 7.67
CA SER A 195 4.44 29.02 8.45
C SER A 195 4.08 28.89 9.92
N ALA A 196 4.59 27.83 10.54
CA ALA A 196 4.95 27.77 11.95
C ALA A 196 6.24 26.96 12.03
#